data_AF-A0A9E2RK17-F1
#
_entry.id   AF-A0A9E2RK17-F1
#
_cell.length_a   1.000
_cell.length_b   1.000
_cell.length_c   1.000
_cell.angle_alpha   90.00
_cell.angle_beta   90.00
_cell.angle_gamma   90.00
#
_symmetry.space_group_name_H-M   'P 1'
#
loop_
_entity.id
_entity.type
_entity.pdbx_description
1 polymer ?
#
loop_
_entity_poly.entity_id
_entity_poly.type
_entity_poly.pdbx_seq_one_letter_code
_entity_poly.pdbx_strand_id
1 'polypeptide(L)'
;MDTTRTTLKKPRVSLDRSIERLRKQLADFAPYLGKGKPTRSLEEFDLETERLIADLLGETSELLEAYEYAELGEAAGLVNMPDEAPEGTGMDSLRQSLLQRSRVLETCISELEARRSDEPKKHKTGRQVLTGPQVAEHMSFEIRNVSHDASLREAGRLMQQWKLGSLLVTDQQSYVGFITDSILASEVVGKGLDPNTTVVKTCMRTPVVAIAGDRPIIDAVRLMKEQATRHLAVTQDGAIIGVISVSNILRYYSGVV
;
A
#
# COMPACT_ATOMS: atom_id res chain seq x y z
N MET A 1 10.32 -30.05 -23.33
CA MET A 1 9.52 -30.77 -22.32
C MET A 1 10.05 -30.32 -20.97
N ASP A 2 9.86 -29.06 -20.60
CA ASP A 2 8.63 -28.42 -20.12
C ASP A 2 8.21 -28.94 -18.75
N THR A 3 8.43 -28.10 -17.72
CA THR A 3 7.50 -27.74 -16.64
C THR A 3 8.29 -27.02 -15.52
N THR A 4 8.62 -25.74 -15.70
CA THR A 4 8.89 -24.86 -14.56
C THR A 4 7.56 -24.30 -14.08
N ARG A 5 7.05 -24.95 -13.04
CA ARG A 5 5.87 -24.60 -12.25
C ARG A 5 5.93 -23.12 -11.86
N THR A 6 5.22 -22.28 -12.60
CA THR A 6 4.99 -20.87 -12.26
C THR A 6 4.21 -20.83 -10.95
N THR A 7 4.87 -20.47 -9.85
CA THR A 7 4.18 -20.09 -8.62
C THR A 7 3.49 -18.75 -8.86
N LEU A 8 2.22 -18.83 -9.25
CA LEU A 8 1.31 -17.69 -9.28
C LEU A 8 1.31 -17.03 -7.90
N LYS A 9 1.99 -15.87 -7.75
CA LYS A 9 1.83 -15.01 -6.59
C LYS A 9 0.36 -14.59 -6.55
N LYS A 10 -0.39 -15.08 -5.54
CA LYS A 10 -1.74 -14.61 -5.23
C LYS A 10 -1.75 -13.08 -5.27
N PRO A 11 -2.72 -12.43 -5.94
CA PRO A 11 -2.83 -10.97 -5.92
C PRO A 11 -2.95 -10.53 -4.46
N ARG A 12 -2.03 -9.68 -3.99
CA ARG A 12 -2.10 -9.08 -2.64
C ARG A 12 -3.46 -8.39 -2.51
N VAL A 13 -4.35 -8.99 -1.74
CA VAL A 13 -5.64 -8.37 -1.38
C VAL A 13 -5.32 -7.05 -0.67
N SER A 14 -5.92 -5.96 -1.12
CA SER A 14 -5.74 -4.63 -0.52
C SER A 14 -6.19 -4.67 0.95
N LEU A 15 -5.42 -4.04 1.86
CA LEU A 15 -5.76 -3.94 3.28
C LEU A 15 -7.20 -3.44 3.53
N ASP A 16 -7.72 -2.56 2.67
CA ASP A 16 -9.11 -2.08 2.74
C ASP A 16 -10.12 -3.23 2.62
N ARG A 17 -9.88 -4.14 1.67
CA ARG A 17 -10.72 -5.34 1.48
C ARG A 17 -10.56 -6.31 2.65
N SER A 18 -9.37 -6.42 3.22
CA SER A 18 -9.11 -7.25 4.41
C SER A 18 -9.85 -6.72 5.65
N ILE A 19 -9.81 -5.41 5.90
CA ILE A 19 -10.54 -4.75 6.99
C ILE A 19 -12.05 -4.89 6.78
N GLU A 20 -12.54 -4.74 5.55
CA GLU A 20 -13.96 -4.91 5.24
C GLU A 20 -14.44 -6.35 5.47
N ARG A 21 -13.63 -7.35 5.14
CA ARG A 21 -13.92 -8.77 5.45
C ARG A 21 -14.06 -9.00 6.96
N LEU A 22 -13.16 -8.47 7.78
CA LEU A 22 -13.24 -8.61 9.25
C LEU A 22 -14.42 -7.84 9.85
N ARG A 23 -14.73 -6.64 9.34
CA ARG A 23 -15.93 -5.88 9.75
C ARG A 23 -17.21 -6.63 9.43
N LYS A 24 -17.27 -7.24 8.26
CA LYS A 24 -18.40 -8.10 7.88
C LYS A 24 -18.50 -9.29 8.83
N GLN A 25 -17.39 -9.97 9.12
CA GLN A 25 -17.37 -11.09 10.06
C GLN A 25 -17.84 -10.68 11.46
N LEU A 26 -17.39 -9.53 11.99
CA LEU A 26 -17.85 -8.99 13.27
C LEU A 26 -19.34 -8.62 13.26
N ALA A 27 -19.85 -8.08 12.14
CA ALA A 27 -21.29 -7.81 12.00
C ALA A 27 -22.11 -9.11 11.97
N ASP A 28 -21.63 -10.13 11.28
CA ASP A 28 -22.22 -11.47 11.23
C ASP A 28 -22.13 -12.19 12.60
N PHE A 29 -21.26 -11.73 13.51
CA PHE A 29 -21.18 -12.22 14.90
C PHE A 29 -22.26 -11.64 15.83
N ALA A 30 -22.77 -10.44 15.53
CA ALA A 30 -23.72 -9.73 16.39
C ALA A 30 -24.97 -10.54 16.80
N PRO A 31 -25.56 -11.39 15.92
CA PRO A 31 -26.68 -12.25 16.30
C PRO A 31 -26.38 -13.23 17.44
N TYR A 32 -25.14 -13.75 17.57
CA TYR A 32 -24.77 -14.66 18.65
C TYR A 32 -24.72 -13.95 20.02
N LEU A 33 -24.55 -12.63 20.03
CA LEU A 33 -24.66 -11.79 21.23
C LEU A 33 -26.12 -11.41 21.57
N GLY A 34 -27.10 -11.93 20.83
CA GLY A 34 -28.53 -11.66 21.00
C GLY A 34 -29.08 -10.53 20.12
N LYS A 35 -28.31 -10.01 19.15
CA LYS A 35 -28.74 -8.94 18.24
C LYS A 35 -29.27 -9.48 16.90
N GLY A 36 -30.27 -10.35 16.96
CA GLY A 36 -30.90 -10.95 15.78
C GLY A 36 -30.76 -12.47 15.72
N LYS A 37 -31.06 -13.06 14.56
CA LYS A 37 -30.91 -14.51 14.33
C LYS A 37 -29.65 -14.80 13.53
N PRO A 38 -28.79 -15.72 13.99
CA PRO A 38 -27.60 -16.12 13.25
C PRO A 38 -27.99 -16.82 11.95
N THR A 39 -27.20 -16.60 10.91
CA THR A 39 -27.41 -17.16 9.56
C THR A 39 -26.81 -18.55 9.39
N ARG A 40 -25.97 -18.98 10.33
CA ARG A 40 -25.28 -20.27 10.39
C ARG A 40 -25.06 -20.70 11.84
N SER A 41 -24.42 -21.85 12.06
CA SER A 41 -24.04 -22.28 13.41
C SER A 41 -22.83 -21.50 13.93
N LEU A 42 -22.66 -21.48 15.26
CA LEU A 42 -21.51 -20.84 15.90
C LEU A 42 -20.20 -21.53 15.53
N GLU A 43 -20.19 -22.86 15.49
CA GLU A 43 -19.03 -23.67 15.06
C GLU A 43 -18.60 -23.37 13.61
N GLU A 44 -19.55 -23.27 12.68
CA GLU A 44 -19.24 -22.86 11.30
C GLU A 44 -18.72 -21.43 11.23
N PHE A 45 -19.24 -20.54 12.08
CA PHE A 45 -18.77 -19.17 12.17
C PHE A 45 -17.32 -19.10 12.69
N ASP A 46 -17.00 -19.88 13.72
CA ASP A 46 -15.68 -19.92 14.35
C ASP A 46 -14.63 -20.45 13.38
N LEU A 47 -14.87 -21.60 12.74
CA LEU A 47 -13.98 -22.16 11.71
C LEU A 47 -13.69 -21.18 10.56
N GLU A 48 -14.69 -20.39 10.15
CA GLU A 48 -14.49 -19.36 9.15
C GLU A 48 -13.69 -18.16 9.68
N THR A 49 -13.89 -17.81 10.95
CA THR A 49 -13.19 -16.71 11.61
C THR A 49 -11.72 -17.04 11.83
N GLU A 50 -11.40 -18.23 12.32
CA GLU A 50 -10.03 -18.72 12.44
C GLU A 50 -9.30 -18.69 11.09
N ARG A 51 -9.93 -19.25 10.04
CA ARG A 51 -9.37 -19.22 8.67
C ARG A 51 -9.16 -17.80 8.16
N LEU A 52 -10.08 -16.88 8.49
CA LEU A 52 -9.97 -15.49 8.10
C LEU A 52 -8.82 -14.80 8.84
N ILE A 53 -8.68 -15.00 10.14
CA ILE A 53 -7.59 -14.45 10.95
C ILE A 53 -6.25 -15.01 10.46
N ALA A 54 -6.16 -16.33 10.23
CA ALA A 54 -4.98 -16.99 9.69
C ALA A 54 -4.57 -16.45 8.30
N ASP A 55 -5.54 -16.26 7.38
CA ASP A 55 -5.30 -15.70 6.03
C ASP A 55 -4.83 -14.24 6.07
N LEU A 56 -5.30 -13.44 7.04
CA LEU A 56 -5.04 -12.00 7.10
C LEU A 56 -3.82 -11.63 7.97
N LEU A 57 -3.60 -12.33 9.07
CA LEU A 57 -2.62 -12.00 10.10
C LEU A 57 -1.52 -13.06 10.24
N GLY A 58 -1.71 -14.24 9.65
CA GLY A 58 -0.77 -15.36 9.65
C GLY A 58 -1.17 -16.47 10.62
N GLU A 59 -0.76 -17.70 10.32
CA GLU A 59 -1.09 -18.89 11.12
C GLU A 59 -0.42 -18.91 12.52
N THR A 60 0.55 -18.03 12.75
CA THR A 60 1.24 -17.89 14.04
C THR A 60 0.90 -16.57 14.74
N SER A 61 -0.27 -15.98 14.45
CA SER A 61 -0.68 -14.71 15.05
C SER A 61 -1.17 -14.92 16.48
N GLU A 62 -0.70 -14.08 17.41
CA GLU A 62 -1.22 -14.05 18.80
C GLU A 62 -2.74 -13.80 18.85
N LEU A 63 -3.32 -13.17 17.82
CA LEU A 63 -4.76 -12.93 17.73
C LEU A 63 -5.54 -14.17 17.27
N LEU A 64 -4.91 -15.09 16.51
CA LEU A 64 -5.49 -16.38 16.19
C LEU A 64 -5.53 -17.25 17.45
N GLU A 65 -4.41 -17.34 18.16
CA GLU A 65 -4.31 -18.06 19.43
C GLU A 65 -5.28 -17.51 20.48
N ALA A 66 -5.46 -16.19 20.56
CA ALA A 66 -6.43 -15.56 21.45
C ALA A 66 -7.89 -15.89 21.07
N TYR A 67 -8.19 -16.08 19.77
CA TYR A 67 -9.52 -16.49 19.32
C TYR A 67 -9.80 -17.95 19.69
N GLU A 68 -8.86 -18.84 19.38
CA GLU A 68 -8.92 -20.27 19.74
C GLU A 68 -9.06 -20.47 21.26
N TYR A 69 -8.34 -19.67 22.06
CA TYR A 69 -8.47 -19.72 23.52
C TYR A 69 -9.86 -19.25 24.00
N ALA A 70 -10.43 -18.23 23.36
CA ALA A 70 -11.79 -17.78 23.64
C ALA A 70 -12.83 -18.86 23.29
N GLU A 71 -12.55 -19.72 22.29
CA GLU A 71 -13.38 -20.89 21.98
C GLU A 71 -13.34 -21.95 23.08
N LEU A 72 -12.14 -22.28 23.57
CA LEU A 72 -11.93 -23.26 24.63
C LEU A 72 -12.63 -22.91 25.96
N GLY A 73 -12.94 -21.64 26.19
CA GLY A 73 -13.76 -21.18 27.33
C GLY A 73 -15.15 -21.84 27.37
N GLU A 74 -15.73 -22.22 26.23
CA GLU A 74 -16.96 -23.02 26.15
C GLU A 74 -16.73 -24.49 26.56
N ALA A 75 -15.54 -25.05 26.28
CA ALA A 75 -15.20 -26.43 26.61
C ALA A 75 -14.86 -26.64 28.11
N ALA A 76 -14.25 -25.65 28.76
CA ALA A 76 -13.92 -25.70 30.18
C ALA A 76 -15.18 -25.81 31.08
N GLY A 77 -16.31 -25.25 30.64
CA GLY A 77 -17.61 -25.35 31.31
C GLY A 77 -18.24 -26.75 31.25
N LEU A 78 -17.81 -27.62 30.32
CA LEU A 78 -18.32 -28.98 30.17
C LEU A 78 -17.49 -30.04 30.91
N VAL A 79 -16.21 -29.75 31.20
CA VAL A 79 -15.27 -30.70 31.83
C VAL A 79 -15.32 -30.66 33.36
N ASN A 80 -15.90 -29.60 33.94
CA ASN A 80 -15.92 -29.38 35.40
C ASN A 80 -17.37 -29.32 35.92
N MET A 81 -18.09 -30.44 35.89
CA MET A 81 -19.36 -30.59 36.61
C MET A 81 -19.13 -31.14 38.04
N PRO A 82 -19.32 -30.35 39.11
CA PRO A 82 -19.79 -30.89 40.37
C PRO A 82 -21.29 -31.22 40.27
N ASP A 83 -21.72 -32.28 40.96
CA ASP A 83 -23.05 -32.94 40.88
C ASP A 83 -24.25 -32.05 41.30
N GLU A 84 -24.03 -30.78 41.63
CA GLU A 84 -25.09 -29.81 41.96
C GLU A 84 -24.68 -28.42 41.45
N ALA A 85 -25.37 -27.92 40.41
CA ALA A 85 -25.13 -26.58 39.87
C ALA A 85 -26.40 -25.71 39.98
N PRO A 86 -26.32 -24.47 40.52
CA PRO A 86 -27.37 -23.47 40.35
C PRO A 86 -27.49 -23.09 38.86
N GLU A 87 -28.72 -22.93 38.35
CA GLU A 87 -29.08 -22.76 36.93
C GLU A 87 -28.51 -21.50 36.20
N GLY A 88 -27.48 -20.82 36.74
CA GLY A 88 -26.96 -19.54 36.23
C GLY A 88 -25.50 -19.51 35.76
N THR A 89 -24.64 -20.45 36.16
CA THR A 89 -23.19 -20.35 35.93
C THR A 89 -22.73 -20.66 34.51
N GLY A 90 -23.42 -21.54 33.78
CA GLY A 90 -23.06 -21.90 32.40
C GLY A 90 -23.34 -20.80 31.37
N MET A 91 -24.45 -20.06 31.54
CA MET A 91 -24.83 -18.98 30.60
C MET A 91 -23.91 -17.76 30.71
N ASP A 92 -23.41 -17.46 31.92
CA ASP A 92 -22.43 -16.39 32.13
C ASP A 92 -21.08 -16.72 31.49
N SER A 93 -20.65 -17.98 31.54
CA SER A 93 -19.41 -18.45 30.89
C SER A 93 -19.49 -18.38 29.37
N LEU A 94 -20.61 -18.83 28.78
CA LEU A 94 -20.85 -18.75 27.33
C LEU A 94 -20.88 -17.29 26.85
N ARG A 95 -21.61 -16.42 27.57
CA ARG A 95 -21.68 -15.00 27.24
C ARG A 95 -20.32 -14.32 27.34
N GLN A 96 -19.49 -14.71 28.31
CA GLN A 96 -18.12 -14.22 28.45
C GLN A 96 -17.22 -14.67 27.29
N SER A 97 -17.30 -15.93 26.88
CA SER A 97 -16.58 -16.45 25.71
C SER A 97 -16.95 -15.68 24.44
N LEU A 98 -18.25 -15.47 24.18
CA LEU A 98 -18.70 -14.71 23.01
C LEU A 98 -18.19 -13.26 23.04
N LEU A 99 -18.19 -12.61 24.21
CA LEU A 99 -17.62 -11.27 24.34
C LEU A 99 -16.11 -11.25 24.11
N GLN A 100 -15.38 -12.30 24.49
CA GLN A 100 -13.95 -12.43 24.21
C GLN A 100 -13.71 -12.58 22.70
N ARG A 101 -14.45 -13.44 22.00
CA ARG A 101 -14.39 -13.57 20.53
C ARG A 101 -14.64 -12.24 19.81
N SER A 102 -15.67 -11.50 20.25
CA SER A 102 -15.97 -10.15 19.73
C SER A 102 -14.80 -9.18 19.91
N ARG A 103 -14.15 -9.20 21.09
CA ARG A 103 -12.99 -8.33 21.36
C ARG A 103 -11.80 -8.70 20.47
N VAL A 104 -11.53 -9.99 20.28
CA VAL A 104 -10.43 -10.44 19.41
C VAL A 104 -10.65 -9.96 17.97
N LEU A 105 -11.89 -10.05 17.46
CA LEU A 105 -12.25 -9.50 16.14
C LEU A 105 -12.06 -7.98 16.05
N GLU A 106 -12.45 -7.23 17.09
CA GLU A 106 -12.22 -5.77 17.17
C GLU A 106 -10.71 -5.44 17.20
N THR A 107 -9.90 -6.24 17.91
CA THR A 107 -8.45 -6.09 17.93
C THR A 107 -7.82 -6.42 16.58
N CYS A 108 -8.29 -7.46 15.87
CA CYS A 108 -7.85 -7.77 14.50
C CYS A 108 -8.09 -6.60 13.54
N ILE A 109 -9.27 -5.96 13.64
CA ILE A 109 -9.58 -4.76 12.85
C ILE A 109 -8.61 -3.63 13.21
N SER A 110 -8.41 -3.38 14.50
CA SER A 110 -7.52 -2.33 15.00
C SER A 110 -6.06 -2.53 14.54
N GLU A 111 -5.56 -3.76 14.58
CA GLU A 111 -4.22 -4.14 14.11
C GLU A 111 -4.06 -3.92 12.60
N LEU A 112 -5.04 -4.31 11.78
CA LEU A 112 -5.02 -4.02 10.35
C LEU A 112 -5.16 -2.52 10.06
N GLU A 113 -5.89 -1.77 10.87
CA GLU A 113 -5.99 -0.31 10.77
C GLU A 113 -4.70 0.40 11.20
N ALA A 114 -3.95 -0.16 12.15
CA ALA A 114 -2.61 0.28 12.51
C ALA A 114 -1.61 0.00 11.37
N ARG A 115 -1.63 -1.21 10.79
CA ARG A 115 -0.84 -1.56 9.58
C ARG A 115 -1.18 -0.68 8.39
N ARG A 116 -2.45 -0.28 8.22
CA ARG A 116 -2.89 0.72 7.24
C ARG A 116 -2.31 2.11 7.54
N SER A 117 -2.13 2.44 8.82
CA SER A 117 -1.57 3.73 9.25
C SER A 117 -0.05 3.79 9.06
N ASP A 118 0.62 2.64 9.13
CA ASP A 118 2.08 2.46 8.95
C ASP A 118 2.49 2.13 7.50
N GLU A 119 1.59 1.65 6.63
CA GLU A 119 1.82 1.64 5.19
C GLU A 119 1.94 3.08 4.65
N PRO A 120 2.88 3.39 3.72
CA PRO A 120 2.88 4.67 3.02
C PRO A 120 1.53 4.86 2.33
N LYS A 121 0.73 5.76 2.90
CA LYS A 121 -0.73 5.85 2.75
C LYS A 121 -1.17 5.95 1.29
N LYS A 122 -1.85 4.91 0.77
CA LYS A 122 -2.81 5.06 -0.33
C LYS A 122 -4.04 5.81 0.19
N HIS A 123 -4.05 7.13 0.07
CA HIS A 123 -5.20 7.95 0.43
C HIS A 123 -6.36 7.76 -0.57
N LYS A 124 -7.47 7.16 -0.11
CA LYS A 124 -8.80 7.33 -0.71
C LYS A 124 -9.74 8.07 0.24
N THR A 125 -9.93 9.36 -0.09
CA THR A 125 -11.22 10.08 -0.10
C THR A 125 -12.07 10.15 1.17
N GLY A 126 -11.65 11.02 2.10
CA GLY A 126 -12.47 12.19 2.43
C GLY A 126 -12.01 13.34 1.53
N ARG A 127 -12.62 13.47 0.34
CA ARG A 127 -12.17 14.42 -0.68
C ARG A 127 -12.61 15.81 -0.25
N GLN A 128 -11.77 16.56 0.45
CA GLN A 128 -11.68 17.96 0.10
C GLN A 128 -11.11 17.94 -1.33
N VAL A 129 -11.98 18.09 -2.34
CA VAL A 129 -11.52 18.29 -3.71
C VAL A 129 -10.70 19.58 -3.61
N LEU A 130 -9.38 19.47 -3.58
CA LEU A 130 -8.55 20.60 -3.90
C LEU A 130 -8.82 20.86 -5.38
N THR A 131 -9.83 21.69 -5.64
CA THR A 131 -10.13 22.19 -6.97
C THR A 131 -8.95 23.03 -7.40
N GLY A 132 -8.34 22.66 -8.51
CA GLY A 132 -7.14 23.31 -9.02
C GLY A 132 -6.77 22.73 -10.38
N PRO A 133 -5.83 23.36 -11.08
CA PRO A 133 -5.31 22.87 -12.35
C PRO A 133 -4.83 21.42 -12.22
N GLN A 134 -5.08 20.62 -13.26
CA GLN A 134 -4.66 19.22 -13.28
C GLN A 134 -3.20 19.09 -13.69
N VAL A 135 -2.53 18.05 -13.19
CA VAL A 135 -1.14 17.75 -13.53
C VAL A 135 -0.96 17.57 -15.04
N ALA A 136 -1.88 16.87 -15.71
CA ALA A 136 -1.81 16.59 -17.15
C ALA A 136 -1.85 17.88 -18.01
N GLU A 137 -2.47 18.95 -17.53
CA GLU A 137 -2.58 20.23 -18.26
C GLU A 137 -1.27 21.02 -18.25
N HIS A 138 -0.38 20.74 -17.30
CA HIS A 138 0.84 21.51 -17.06
C HIS A 138 2.13 20.70 -17.16
N MET A 139 2.03 19.41 -17.46
CA MET A 139 3.20 18.55 -17.67
C MET A 139 3.90 18.82 -19.01
N SER A 140 5.10 18.28 -19.15
CA SER A 140 5.76 18.12 -20.44
C SER A 140 5.37 16.78 -21.06
N PHE A 141 4.76 16.82 -22.27
CA PHE A 141 4.35 15.64 -23.03
C PHE A 141 5.53 14.90 -23.67
N GLU A 142 6.62 15.60 -23.96
CA GLU A 142 7.82 14.98 -24.52
C GLU A 142 8.59 14.22 -23.44
N ILE A 143 8.43 12.89 -23.43
CA ILE A 143 9.16 12.01 -22.53
C ILE A 143 10.61 11.84 -23.04
N ARG A 144 11.52 12.62 -22.46
CA ARG A 144 12.96 12.45 -22.67
C ARG A 144 13.50 11.34 -21.78
N ASN A 145 14.22 10.41 -22.39
CA ASN A 145 14.70 9.21 -21.71
C ASN A 145 16.14 8.85 -22.11
N VAL A 146 16.73 7.96 -21.33
CA VAL A 146 18.07 7.39 -21.55
C VAL A 146 18.08 5.93 -21.11
N SER A 147 18.82 5.08 -21.83
CA SER A 147 19.00 3.67 -21.45
C SER A 147 19.72 3.55 -20.12
N HIS A 148 19.33 2.57 -19.32
CA HIS A 148 19.97 2.21 -18.05
C HIS A 148 21.44 1.76 -18.22
N ASP A 149 21.82 1.33 -19.42
CA ASP A 149 23.18 0.89 -19.78
C ASP A 149 24.01 2.01 -20.43
N ALA A 150 23.40 3.18 -20.69
CA ALA A 150 24.15 4.34 -21.17
C ALA A 150 25.12 4.84 -20.09
N SER A 151 26.18 5.54 -20.50
CA SER A 151 27.10 6.19 -19.57
C SER A 151 26.48 7.41 -18.89
N LEU A 152 26.97 7.76 -17.71
CA LEU A 152 26.54 8.98 -17.01
C LEU A 152 26.92 10.25 -17.78
N ARG A 153 28.01 10.22 -18.57
CA ARG A 153 28.36 11.27 -19.52
C ARG A 153 27.28 11.48 -20.56
N GLU A 154 26.74 10.40 -21.13
CA GLU A 154 25.65 10.50 -22.12
C GLU A 154 24.39 11.08 -21.49
N ALA A 155 24.02 10.64 -20.28
CA ALA A 155 22.89 11.23 -19.55
C ALA A 155 23.08 12.74 -19.33
N GLY A 156 24.28 13.17 -18.89
CA GLY A 156 24.60 14.58 -18.72
C GLY A 156 24.57 15.38 -20.04
N ARG A 157 25.07 14.80 -21.13
CA ARG A 157 25.04 15.39 -22.48
C ARG A 157 23.60 15.59 -22.97
N LEU A 158 22.73 14.60 -22.78
CA LEU A 158 21.31 14.67 -23.15
C LEU A 158 20.56 15.73 -22.32
N MET A 159 20.82 15.79 -21.02
CA MET A 159 20.27 16.84 -20.14
C MET A 159 20.69 18.24 -20.61
N GLN A 160 21.97 18.43 -20.95
CA GLN A 160 22.47 19.69 -21.49
C GLN A 160 21.81 20.03 -22.84
N GLN A 161 21.77 19.07 -23.77
CA GLN A 161 21.23 19.25 -25.11
C GLN A 161 19.75 19.67 -25.07
N TRP A 162 18.95 19.02 -24.22
CA TRP A 162 17.52 19.27 -24.11
C TRP A 162 17.18 20.35 -23.07
N LYS A 163 18.16 20.89 -22.35
CA LYS A 163 17.99 21.85 -21.26
C LYS A 163 17.03 21.33 -20.18
N LEU A 164 17.22 20.08 -19.77
CA LEU A 164 16.40 19.38 -18.78
C LEU A 164 17.22 18.99 -17.55
N GLY A 165 16.58 18.99 -16.38
CA GLY A 165 17.20 18.53 -15.12
C GLY A 165 16.98 17.05 -14.80
N SER A 166 16.23 16.32 -15.64
CA SER A 166 15.97 14.89 -15.44
C SER A 166 15.71 14.16 -16.76
N LEU A 167 15.93 12.85 -16.73
CA LEU A 167 15.58 11.89 -17.79
C LEU A 167 14.91 10.68 -17.15
N LEU A 168 13.87 10.16 -17.80
CA LEU A 168 13.38 8.82 -17.49
C LEU A 168 14.41 7.78 -17.93
N VAL A 169 14.58 6.74 -17.12
CA VAL A 169 15.51 5.65 -17.42
C VAL A 169 14.75 4.48 -17.97
N THR A 170 15.20 3.95 -19.10
CA THR A 170 14.61 2.78 -19.75
C THR A 170 15.46 1.54 -19.58
N ASP A 171 14.79 0.41 -19.34
CA ASP A 171 15.31 -0.94 -19.55
C ASP A 171 14.46 -1.57 -20.65
N GLN A 172 15.06 -1.76 -21.82
CA GLN A 172 14.36 -2.15 -23.04
C GLN A 172 13.16 -1.23 -23.35
N GLN A 173 11.93 -1.71 -23.15
CA GLN A 173 10.68 -1.00 -23.42
C GLN A 173 10.01 -0.45 -22.16
N SER A 174 10.60 -0.66 -20.97
CA SER A 174 10.01 -0.25 -19.70
C SER A 174 10.74 0.93 -19.08
N TYR A 175 9.99 1.87 -18.52
CA TYR A 175 10.55 2.92 -17.68
C TYR A 175 10.78 2.38 -16.27
N VAL A 176 12.05 2.36 -15.83
CA VAL A 176 12.47 1.71 -14.58
C VAL A 176 12.89 2.69 -13.50
N GLY A 177 13.24 3.93 -13.86
CA GLY A 177 13.66 4.92 -12.88
C GLY A 177 13.84 6.33 -13.45
N PHE A 178 14.45 7.19 -12.64
CA PHE A 178 14.88 8.54 -13.02
C PHE A 178 16.38 8.72 -12.80
N ILE A 179 17.01 9.49 -13.67
CA ILE A 179 18.31 10.09 -13.44
C ILE A 179 18.18 11.62 -13.53
N THR A 180 18.81 12.34 -12.60
CA THR A 180 18.69 13.80 -12.49
C THR A 180 20.05 14.46 -12.37
N ASP A 181 20.11 15.76 -12.69
CA ASP A 181 21.28 16.61 -12.51
C ASP A 181 21.87 16.55 -11.08
N SER A 182 21.01 16.46 -10.07
CA SER A 182 21.37 16.42 -8.65
C SER A 182 21.98 15.07 -8.28
N ILE A 183 21.55 13.99 -8.93
CA ILE A 183 22.19 12.69 -8.82
C ILE A 183 23.57 12.73 -9.49
N LEU A 184 23.70 13.33 -10.68
CA LEU A 184 25.00 13.50 -11.31
C LEU A 184 25.96 14.32 -10.42
N ALA A 185 25.50 15.41 -9.83
CA ALA A 185 26.32 16.22 -8.93
C ALA A 185 26.70 15.47 -7.64
N SER A 186 25.74 14.83 -6.97
CA SER A 186 26.01 14.18 -5.66
C SER A 186 26.69 12.82 -5.77
N GLU A 187 26.25 11.95 -6.68
CA GLU A 187 26.76 10.59 -6.81
C GLU A 187 28.00 10.52 -7.70
N VAL A 188 28.08 11.31 -8.77
CA VAL A 188 29.21 11.22 -9.72
C VAL A 188 30.33 12.15 -9.29
N VAL A 189 30.05 13.45 -9.21
CA VAL A 189 31.07 14.43 -8.80
C VAL A 189 31.39 14.25 -7.32
N GLY A 190 30.38 14.17 -6.46
CA GLY A 190 30.57 14.08 -5.01
C GLY A 190 31.29 12.80 -4.54
N LYS A 191 31.12 11.67 -5.22
CA LYS A 191 31.81 10.41 -4.89
C LYS A 191 33.00 10.08 -5.81
N GLY A 192 33.29 10.94 -6.78
CA GLY A 192 34.41 10.74 -7.72
C GLY A 192 34.23 9.56 -8.67
N LEU A 193 32.99 9.23 -9.09
CA LEU A 193 32.76 8.21 -10.11
C LEU A 193 33.18 8.75 -11.48
N ASP A 194 33.78 7.89 -12.32
CA ASP A 194 34.10 8.26 -13.70
C ASP A 194 32.83 8.21 -14.57
N PRO A 195 32.36 9.36 -15.10
CA PRO A 195 31.13 9.41 -15.90
C PRO A 195 31.25 8.72 -17.26
N ASN A 196 32.46 8.44 -17.74
CA ASN A 196 32.68 7.79 -19.03
C ASN A 196 32.47 6.27 -18.96
N THR A 197 32.79 5.67 -17.83
CA THR A 197 32.75 4.22 -17.61
C THR A 197 31.57 3.78 -16.73
N THR A 198 31.09 4.65 -15.84
CA THR A 198 29.94 4.35 -14.99
C THR A 198 28.63 4.51 -15.77
N VAL A 199 27.74 3.52 -15.62
CA VAL A 199 26.44 3.48 -16.30
C VAL A 199 25.31 4.06 -15.46
N VAL A 200 24.23 4.49 -16.12
CA VAL A 200 23.05 5.13 -15.50
C VAL A 200 22.43 4.28 -14.40
N LYS A 201 22.29 2.96 -14.61
CA LYS A 201 21.68 2.04 -13.64
C LYS A 201 22.34 2.02 -12.26
N THR A 202 23.62 2.41 -12.18
CA THR A 202 24.37 2.45 -10.92
C THR A 202 23.88 3.57 -10.00
N CYS A 203 23.42 4.70 -10.56
CA CYS A 203 23.09 5.90 -9.80
C CYS A 203 21.61 6.30 -9.88
N MET A 204 20.83 5.74 -10.82
CA MET A 204 19.42 6.08 -10.99
C MET A 204 18.59 5.82 -9.72
N ARG A 205 17.47 6.54 -9.58
CA ARG A 205 16.47 6.27 -8.55
C ARG A 205 15.38 5.36 -9.11
N THR A 206 15.09 4.30 -8.37
CA THR A 206 14.05 3.33 -8.68
C THR A 206 13.15 3.11 -7.45
N PRO A 207 11.86 2.79 -7.62
CA PRO A 207 11.12 2.75 -8.89
C PRO A 207 10.81 4.16 -9.42
N VAL A 208 10.18 4.24 -10.60
CA VAL A 208 9.65 5.50 -11.14
C VAL A 208 8.60 6.05 -10.18
N VAL A 209 8.85 7.24 -9.61
CA VAL A 209 7.84 7.96 -8.83
C VAL A 209 6.87 8.62 -9.81
N ALA A 210 5.59 8.28 -9.69
CA ALA A 210 4.55 8.71 -10.61
C ALA A 210 3.33 9.31 -9.90
N ILE A 211 2.63 10.19 -10.62
CA ILE A 211 1.36 10.77 -10.21
C ILE A 211 0.34 10.62 -11.35
N ALA A 212 -0.95 10.45 -11.01
CA ALA A 212 -2.00 10.42 -12.01
C ALA A 212 -2.26 11.82 -12.58
N GLY A 213 -2.48 11.92 -13.89
CA GLY A 213 -2.62 13.18 -14.60
C GLY A 213 -3.85 13.99 -14.21
N ASP A 214 -4.89 13.32 -13.72
CA ASP A 214 -6.13 13.92 -13.23
C ASP A 214 -6.02 14.51 -11.80
N ARG A 215 -4.86 14.36 -11.15
CA ARG A 215 -4.60 14.94 -9.83
C ARG A 215 -4.33 16.44 -9.93
N PRO A 216 -4.75 17.23 -8.93
CA PRO A 216 -4.37 18.63 -8.80
C PRO A 216 -2.85 18.83 -8.70
N ILE A 217 -2.33 19.94 -9.23
CA ILE A 217 -0.90 20.32 -9.10
C ILE A 217 -0.40 20.30 -7.66
N ILE A 218 -1.22 20.71 -6.68
CA ILE A 218 -0.83 20.73 -5.28
C ILE A 218 -0.46 19.33 -4.75
N ASP A 219 -1.05 18.27 -5.30
CA ASP A 219 -0.68 16.89 -4.96
C ASP A 219 0.68 16.53 -5.56
N ALA A 220 1.02 17.03 -6.75
CA ALA A 220 2.36 16.87 -7.32
C ALA A 220 3.41 17.55 -6.44
N VAL A 221 3.14 18.77 -5.95
CA VAL A 221 4.05 19.49 -5.02
C VAL A 221 4.25 18.70 -3.72
N ARG A 222 3.18 18.15 -3.15
CA ARG A 222 3.25 17.32 -1.93
C ARG A 222 4.07 16.06 -2.16
N LEU A 223 3.79 15.34 -3.24
CA LEU A 223 4.51 14.11 -3.58
C LEU A 223 5.99 14.39 -3.88
N MET A 224 6.30 15.49 -4.58
CA MET A 224 7.68 15.95 -4.81
C MET A 224 8.42 16.18 -3.48
N LYS A 225 7.77 16.85 -2.52
CA LYS A 225 8.34 17.09 -1.18
C LYS A 225 8.57 15.78 -0.43
N GLU A 226 7.57 14.90 -0.39
CA GLU A 226 7.63 13.62 0.32
C GLU A 226 8.72 12.70 -0.24
N GLN A 227 8.87 12.65 -1.56
CA GLN A 227 9.83 11.79 -2.25
C GLN A 227 11.18 12.48 -2.48
N ALA A 228 11.36 13.69 -1.93
CA ALA A 228 12.54 14.53 -2.11
C ALA A 228 13.01 14.63 -3.59
N THR A 229 12.05 14.71 -4.51
CA THR A 229 12.29 14.77 -5.95
C THR A 229 11.67 16.03 -6.54
N ARG A 230 12.25 16.52 -7.64
CA ARG A 230 11.74 17.69 -8.38
C ARG A 230 10.97 17.32 -9.65
N HIS A 231 10.87 16.03 -9.93
CA HIS A 231 10.27 15.49 -11.15
C HIS A 231 9.44 14.25 -10.81
N LEU A 232 8.28 14.14 -11.45
CA LEU A 232 7.38 12.99 -11.33
C LEU A 232 6.97 12.55 -12.74
N ALA A 233 6.89 11.25 -12.96
CA ALA A 233 6.22 10.72 -14.14
C ALA A 233 4.72 11.00 -14.02
N VAL A 234 4.08 11.37 -15.11
CA VAL A 234 2.63 11.55 -15.16
C VAL A 234 2.03 10.33 -15.83
N THR A 235 0.99 9.78 -15.20
CA THR A 235 0.33 8.55 -15.66
C THR A 235 -1.13 8.79 -15.99
N GLN A 236 -1.61 8.06 -17.00
CA GLN A 236 -3.02 7.93 -17.34
C GLN A 236 -3.26 6.49 -17.78
N ASP A 237 -4.30 5.86 -17.24
CA ASP A 237 -4.66 4.46 -17.53
C ASP A 237 -3.50 3.46 -17.38
N GLY A 238 -2.60 3.74 -16.42
CA GLY A 238 -1.43 2.91 -16.14
C GLY A 238 -0.21 3.13 -17.06
N ALA A 239 -0.33 3.99 -18.07
CA ALA A 239 0.76 4.37 -18.97
C ALA A 239 1.39 5.71 -18.56
N ILE A 240 2.70 5.85 -18.75
CA ILE A 240 3.38 7.15 -18.58
C ILE A 240 3.12 8.00 -19.82
N ILE A 241 2.51 9.17 -19.61
CA ILE A 241 2.09 10.11 -20.67
C ILE A 241 2.90 11.41 -20.68
N GLY A 242 3.75 11.62 -19.67
CA GLY A 242 4.58 12.81 -19.58
C GLY A 242 5.39 12.88 -18.28
N VAL A 243 5.99 14.05 -18.04
CA VAL A 243 6.73 14.36 -16.82
C VAL A 243 6.32 15.75 -16.33
N ILE A 244 6.02 15.86 -15.04
CA ILE A 244 5.81 17.16 -14.38
C ILE A 244 7.01 17.47 -13.48
N SER A 245 7.50 18.71 -13.57
CA SER A 245 8.62 19.21 -12.77
C SER A 245 8.23 20.43 -11.93
N VAL A 246 9.04 20.76 -10.93
CA VAL A 246 8.93 22.04 -10.20
C VAL A 246 8.93 23.23 -11.16
N SER A 247 9.72 23.18 -12.24
CA SER A 247 9.75 24.24 -13.26
C SER A 247 8.42 24.39 -14.01
N ASN A 248 7.71 23.30 -14.29
CA ASN A 248 6.36 23.35 -14.86
C ASN A 248 5.39 24.06 -13.90
N ILE A 249 5.46 23.71 -12.62
CA ILE A 249 4.60 24.26 -11.56
C ILE A 249 4.89 25.76 -11.37
N LEU A 250 6.16 26.15 -11.33
CA LEU A 250 6.55 27.56 -11.26
C LEU A 250 6.06 28.35 -12.47
N ARG A 251 6.15 27.79 -13.68
CA ARG A 251 5.65 28.44 -14.90
C ARG A 251 4.14 28.69 -14.82
N TYR A 252 3.38 27.74 -14.29
CA TYR A 252 1.94 27.93 -14.05
C TYR A 252 1.70 29.12 -13.12
N TYR A 253 2.32 29.16 -11.94
CA TYR A 253 2.11 30.27 -11.00
C TYR A 253 2.64 31.61 -11.49
N SER A 254 3.73 31.64 -12.28
CA SER A 254 4.25 32.89 -12.85
C SER A 254 3.34 33.53 -13.91
N GLY A 255 2.39 32.78 -14.47
CA GLY A 255 1.38 33.32 -15.38
C GLY A 255 0.06 33.69 -14.70
N VAL A 256 -0.08 33.37 -13.41
CA VAL A 256 -1.30 33.61 -12.61
C VAL A 256 -1.13 34.83 -11.68
N VAL A 257 0.11 35.28 -11.44
CA VAL A 257 0.46 36.44 -10.60
C VAL A 257 0.85 37.63 -11.45
#